data_AF-A0A8J3AWI9-F1
#
_entry.id   AF-A0A8J3AWI9-F1
#
_cell.length_a   1.000
_cell.length_b   1.000
_cell.length_c   1.000
_cell.angle_alpha   90.00
_cell.angle_beta   90.00
_cell.angle_gamma   90.00
#
_symmetry.space_group_name_H-M   'P 1'
#
loop_
_entity.id
_entity.type
_entity.pdbx_description
1 polymer ?
#
loop_
_entity_poly.entity_id
_entity_poly.type
_entity_poly.pdbx_seq_one_letter_code
_entity_poly.pdbx_strand_id
1 'polypeptide(L)'
;MNPIPESKKNHLWRKTIWHTDPEISPLGPHHSVEVYCCEESNGYAVWYARRLAKDDPRNGSGTDNGDYLLGYHGRNGRDAAIEQAVLIANSNASADKVIAALDELAKTAQKV
;
A
#
# COMPACT_ATOMS: atom_id res chain seq x y z
N MET A 1 -6.73 -16.99 18.60
CA MET A 1 -6.11 -16.47 17.37
C MET A 1 -4.68 -16.11 17.73
N ASN A 2 -3.72 -16.92 17.32
CA ASN A 2 -2.32 -16.55 17.47
C ASN A 2 -2.02 -15.45 16.44
N PRO A 3 -1.35 -14.35 16.81
CA PRO A 3 -0.85 -13.40 15.82
C PRO A 3 0.07 -14.21 14.91
N ILE A 4 -0.28 -14.32 13.63
CA ILE A 4 0.66 -14.76 12.62
C ILE A 4 1.81 -13.76 12.76
N PRO A 5 3.01 -14.17 13.24
CA PRO A 5 4.14 -13.27 13.25
C PRO A 5 4.28 -12.83 11.81
N GLU A 6 4.36 -11.52 11.56
CA GLU A 6 4.67 -10.96 10.24
C GLU A 6 5.94 -11.67 9.75
N SER A 7 5.75 -12.75 9.00
CA SER A 7 6.82 -13.66 8.62
C SER A 7 7.60 -12.88 7.60
N LYS A 8 8.65 -12.17 8.05
CA LYS A 8 9.55 -11.29 7.29
C LYS A 8 9.17 -11.24 5.82
N LYS A 9 8.13 -10.46 5.47
CA LYS A 9 7.84 -10.20 4.06
C LYS A 9 9.14 -9.62 3.52
N ASN A 10 9.77 -10.30 2.56
CA ASN A 10 11.05 -9.86 2.04
C ASN A 10 10.77 -8.65 1.14
N HIS A 11 10.62 -7.49 1.77
CA HIS A 11 10.33 -6.23 1.10
C HIS A 11 11.53 -5.88 0.25
N LEU A 12 11.35 -6.00 -1.06
CA LEU A 12 12.33 -5.53 -2.04
C LEU A 12 12.32 -4.01 -2.12
N TRP A 13 11.14 -3.42 -1.91
CA TRP A 13 10.93 -1.99 -1.91
C TRP A 13 9.67 -1.64 -1.12
N ARG A 14 9.68 -0.52 -0.40
CA ARG A 14 8.52 0.00 0.35
C ARG A 14 8.59 1.52 0.39
N LYS A 15 7.42 2.16 0.29
CA LYS A 15 7.25 3.59 0.56
C LYS A 15 6.01 3.81 1.41
N THR A 16 6.20 4.56 2.49
CA THR A 16 5.13 5.08 3.33
C THR A 16 4.70 6.44 2.79
N ILE A 17 3.41 6.59 2.53
CA ILE A 17 2.78 7.83 2.08
C ILE A 17 2.10 8.44 3.29
N TRP A 18 2.78 9.42 3.89
CA TRP A 18 2.26 10.20 5.00
C TRP A 18 1.18 11.15 4.49
N HIS A 19 0.02 11.09 5.11
CA HIS A 19 -1.16 11.83 4.68
C HIS A 19 -1.79 12.66 5.81
N THR A 20 -1.07 12.73 6.92
CA THR A 20 -1.23 13.60 8.08
C THR A 20 0.15 14.07 8.49
N ASP A 21 0.23 15.21 9.17
CA ASP A 21 1.49 15.74 9.69
C ASP A 21 1.98 14.90 10.89
N PRO A 22 3.15 14.22 10.78
CA PRO A 22 3.71 13.41 11.86
C PRO A 22 4.23 14.24 13.04
N GLU A 23 4.40 15.56 12.90
CA GLU A 23 4.85 16.44 14.00
C GLU A 23 3.67 16.94 14.87
N ILE A 24 2.44 16.86 14.36
CA ILE A 24 1.24 17.44 15.01
C ILE A 24 0.41 16.38 15.78
N SER A 25 0.58 15.09 15.49
CA SER A 25 -0.21 14.01 16.12
C SER A 25 0.66 12.80 16.50
N PRO A 26 0.35 12.09 17.60
CA PRO A 26 1.07 10.87 17.97
C PRO A 26 0.99 9.85 16.84
N LEU A 27 2.13 9.25 16.49
CA LEU A 27 2.32 8.29 15.39
C LEU A 27 1.46 7.03 15.56
N GLY A 28 0.19 7.09 15.17
CA GLY A 28 -0.73 5.95 15.12
C GLY A 28 -0.75 5.26 13.74
N PRO A 29 -1.38 4.08 13.62
CA PRO A 29 -1.44 3.32 12.37
C PRO A 29 -2.34 3.96 11.28
N HIS A 30 -3.01 5.08 11.58
CA HIS A 30 -4.04 5.70 10.73
C HIS A 30 -3.57 6.98 10.01
N HIS A 31 -2.26 7.21 9.99
CA HIS A 31 -1.62 8.46 9.54
C HIS A 31 -0.88 8.32 8.20
N SER A 32 -0.75 7.08 7.74
CA SER A 32 -0.06 6.75 6.51
C SER A 32 -0.68 5.55 5.84
N VAL A 33 -0.57 5.53 4.53
CA VAL A 33 -0.76 4.31 3.73
C VAL A 33 0.59 3.85 3.20
N GLU A 34 0.65 2.61 2.73
CA GLU A 34 1.91 2.07 2.24
C GLU A 34 1.74 1.37 0.90
N VAL A 35 2.77 1.51 0.08
CA VAL A 35 2.95 0.71 -1.12
C VAL A 35 4.25 -0.05 -0.96
N TYR A 36 4.20 -1.37 -1.16
CA TYR A 36 5.40 -2.19 -1.08
C TYR A 36 5.39 -3.30 -2.11
N CYS A 37 6.60 -3.72 -2.48
CA CYS A 37 6.88 -4.87 -3.32
C CYS A 37 7.61 -5.92 -2.47
N CYS A 38 7.10 -7.14 -2.46
CA CYS A 38 7.72 -8.26 -1.73
C CYS A 38 7.91 -9.48 -2.63
N GLU A 39 8.91 -10.28 -2.29
CA GLU A 39 9.10 -11.61 -2.85
C GLU A 39 8.11 -12.59 -2.23
N GLU A 40 7.45 -13.37 -3.10
CA GLU A 40 6.51 -14.43 -2.77
C GLU A 40 7.01 -15.76 -3.36
N SER A 41 6.52 -16.91 -2.87
CA SER A 41 7.04 -18.24 -3.26
C SER A 41 7.05 -18.50 -4.77
N ASN A 42 6.22 -17.80 -5.55
CA ASN A 42 6.10 -17.99 -6.99
C ASN A 42 6.43 -16.73 -7.81
N GLY A 43 6.98 -15.66 -7.22
CA GLY A 43 7.12 -14.39 -7.91
C GLY A 43 7.23 -13.19 -6.98
N TYR A 44 6.69 -12.06 -7.43
CA TYR A 44 6.75 -10.79 -6.71
C TYR A 44 5.38 -10.14 -6.68
N ALA A 45 4.98 -9.63 -5.53
CA ALA A 45 3.67 -9.02 -5.33
C ALA A 45 3.80 -7.54 -4.98
N VAL A 46 2.96 -6.72 -5.59
CA VAL A 46 2.82 -5.28 -5.28
C VAL A 46 1.57 -5.09 -4.47
N TRP A 47 1.73 -4.51 -3.28
CA TRP A 47 0.68 -4.35 -2.30
C TRP A 47 0.42 -2.89 -1.98
N TYR A 48 -0.83 -2.61 -1.65
CA TYR A 48 -1.28 -1.37 -1.04
C TYR A 48 -1.89 -1.65 0.32
N ALA A 49 -1.25 -1.19 1.38
CA ALA A 49 -1.78 -1.26 2.73
C ALA A 49 -2.45 0.06 3.09
N ARG A 50 -3.79 0.06 3.08
CA ARG A 50 -4.60 1.24 3.40
C ARG A 50 -5.02 1.21 4.85
N ARG A 51 -4.65 2.24 5.60
CA ARG A 51 -5.03 2.44 7.00
C ARG A 51 -5.31 3.91 7.25
N LEU A 52 -6.55 4.33 7.03
CA LEU A 52 -7.01 5.69 7.35
C LEU A 52 -7.78 5.70 8.68
N ALA A 53 -7.86 6.87 9.33
CA ALA A 53 -8.71 7.05 10.51
C ALA A 53 -10.19 6.90 10.12
N LYS A 54 -11.06 6.54 11.07
CA LYS A 54 -12.48 6.27 10.77
C LYS A 54 -13.23 7.49 10.22
N ASP A 55 -12.86 8.67 10.72
CA ASP A 55 -13.40 9.98 10.36
C ASP A 55 -12.64 10.65 9.21
N ASP A 56 -11.67 9.96 8.59
CA ASP A 56 -10.92 10.52 7.48
C ASP A 56 -11.84 10.77 6.26
N PRO A 57 -11.84 11.98 5.67
CA PRO A 57 -12.71 12.33 4.55
C PRO A 57 -12.47 11.46 3.31
N ARG A 58 -11.26 10.89 3.16
CA ARG A 58 -10.92 9.98 2.06
C ARG A 58 -11.65 8.64 2.16
N ASN A 59 -12.25 8.28 3.29
CA ASN A 59 -13.11 7.08 3.39
C ASN A 59 -14.40 7.18 2.56
N GLY A 60 -14.78 8.37 2.09
CA GLY A 60 -15.93 8.55 1.19
C GLY A 60 -15.73 7.95 -0.20
N SER A 61 -14.52 7.50 -0.55
CA SER A 61 -14.19 6.92 -1.87
C SER A 61 -14.77 5.51 -2.11
N GLY A 62 -15.33 4.87 -1.09
CA GLY A 62 -15.85 3.50 -1.16
C GLY A 62 -14.76 2.42 -1.06
N THR A 63 -13.51 2.81 -0.78
CA THR A 63 -12.41 1.88 -0.51
C THR A 63 -12.20 1.75 0.99
N ASP A 64 -12.42 0.55 1.51
CA ASP A 64 -12.22 0.24 2.92
C ASP A 64 -10.73 0.20 3.31
N ASN A 65 -10.45 0.24 4.62
CA ASN A 65 -9.13 -0.16 5.10
C ASN A 65 -8.90 -1.66 4.89
N GLY A 66 -7.67 -2.02 4.53
CA GLY A 66 -7.25 -3.39 4.23
C GLY A 66 -5.97 -3.45 3.41
N ASP A 67 -5.52 -4.66 3.10
CA ASP A 67 -4.37 -4.88 2.23
C ASP A 67 -4.85 -5.34 0.86
N TYR A 68 -4.38 -4.67 -0.17
CA TYR A 68 -4.82 -4.85 -1.55
C TYR A 68 -3.67 -5.33 -2.42
N LEU A 69 -3.85 -6.46 -3.08
CA LEU A 69 -2.90 -6.97 -4.08
C LEU A 69 -3.11 -6.21 -5.40
N LEU A 70 -2.26 -5.23 -5.66
CA LEU A 70 -2.33 -4.38 -6.86
C LEU A 70 -1.80 -5.07 -8.11
N GLY A 71 -0.89 -6.03 -7.95
CA GLY A 71 -0.28 -6.71 -9.07
C GLY A 71 0.60 -7.87 -8.64
N TYR A 72 0.69 -8.87 -9.50
CA TYR A 72 1.53 -10.03 -9.31
C TYR A 72 2.41 -10.25 -10.54
N HIS A 73 3.70 -10.45 -10.31
CA HIS A 73 4.72 -10.64 -11.32
C HIS A 73 5.35 -12.01 -11.14
N GLY A 74 5.62 -12.71 -12.25
CA GLY A 74 6.28 -14.01 -12.20
C GLY A 74 7.72 -13.94 -11.66
N ARG A 75 8.35 -15.10 -11.44
CA ARG A 75 9.70 -15.23 -10.84
C ARG A 75 10.82 -14.41 -11.51
N ASN A 76 10.67 -14.06 -12.78
CA ASN A 76 11.64 -13.25 -13.53
C ASN A 76 11.25 -11.77 -13.62
N GLY A 77 10.12 -11.36 -13.03
CA GLY A 77 9.54 -10.01 -13.12
C GLY A 77 9.92 -9.09 -11.97
N ARG A 78 11.07 -9.29 -11.32
CA ARG A 78 11.48 -8.52 -10.13
C ARG A 78 11.49 -7.02 -10.39
N ASP A 79 12.20 -6.60 -11.43
CA ASP A 79 12.40 -5.19 -11.72
C ASP A 79 11.10 -4.51 -12.15
N ALA A 80 10.26 -5.22 -12.91
CA ALA A 80 8.93 -4.75 -13.29
C ALA A 80 8.00 -4.56 -12.07
N ALA A 81 8.06 -5.47 -11.09
CA ALA A 81 7.31 -5.34 -9.85
C ALA A 81 7.76 -4.13 -9.02
N ILE A 82 9.07 -3.90 -8.92
CA ILE A 82 9.65 -2.75 -8.24
C ILE A 82 9.28 -1.45 -8.98
N GLU A 83 9.43 -1.43 -10.30
CA GLU A 83 9.09 -0.28 -11.14
C GLU A 83 7.62 0.09 -10.99
N GLN A 84 6.70 -0.88 -11.06
CA GLN A 84 5.28 -0.64 -10.82
C GLN A 84 5.04 -0.02 -9.44
N ALA A 85 5.64 -0.58 -8.39
CA ALA A 85 5.47 -0.06 -7.02
C ALA A 85 5.99 1.38 -6.89
N VAL A 86 7.17 1.66 -7.46
CA VAL A 86 7.79 3.00 -7.48
C VAL A 86 6.93 4.00 -8.25
N LEU A 87 6.48 3.65 -9.45
CA LEU A 87 5.67 4.53 -10.29
C LEU A 87 4.34 4.88 -9.63
N ILE A 88 3.64 3.90 -9.07
CA ILE A 88 2.37 4.14 -8.38
C ILE A 88 2.56 5.06 -7.18
N ALA A 89 3.55 4.77 -6.33
CA ALA A 89 3.78 5.52 -5.09
C ALA A 89 4.39 6.92 -5.31
N ASN A 90 4.86 7.22 -6.53
CA ASN A 90 5.38 8.53 -6.94
C ASN A 90 4.55 9.16 -8.07
N SER A 91 3.33 8.65 -8.33
CA SER A 91 2.44 9.14 -9.39
C SER A 91 2.00 10.60 -9.20
N ASN A 92 2.12 11.15 -7.99
CA ASN A 92 1.83 12.54 -7.71
C ASN A 92 2.68 13.08 -6.54
N ALA A 93 2.84 14.41 -6.51
CA ALA A 93 3.47 15.11 -5.39
C ALA A 93 2.54 15.22 -4.16
N SER A 94 1.21 15.22 -4.37
CA SER A 94 0.21 15.26 -3.30
C SER A 94 -0.13 13.86 -2.82
N ALA A 95 0.01 13.61 -1.51
CA ALA A 95 -0.37 12.34 -0.88
C ALA A 95 -1.83 11.97 -1.14
N ASP A 96 -2.75 12.94 -1.09
CA ASP A 96 -4.18 12.72 -1.36
C ASP A 96 -4.42 12.19 -2.76
N LYS A 97 -3.72 12.74 -3.77
CA LYS A 97 -3.85 12.28 -5.15
C LYS A 97 -3.27 10.89 -5.35
N VAL A 98 -2.16 10.57 -4.67
CA VAL A 98 -1.60 9.21 -4.70
C VAL A 98 -2.56 8.22 -4.04
N ILE A 99 -3.14 8.55 -2.88
CA ILE A 99 -4.13 7.73 -2.19
C ILE A 99 -5.38 7.52 -3.06
N ALA A 100 -5.88 8.58 -3.70
CA ALA A 100 -7.03 8.45 -4.61
C ALA A 100 -6.73 7.51 -5.78
N ALA A 101 -5.55 7.62 -6.40
CA ALA A 101 -5.14 6.71 -7.47
C ALA A 101 -5.00 5.26 -6.99
N LEU A 102 -4.44 5.04 -5.79
CA LEU A 102 -4.35 3.74 -5.15
C LEU A 102 -5.74 3.16 -4.83
N ASP A 103 -6.67 3.99 -4.35
CA ASP A 103 -8.04 3.60 -4.07
C ASP A 103 -8.78 3.18 -5.35
N GLU A 104 -8.53 3.84 -6.50
CA GLU A 104 -9.08 3.40 -7.79
C GLU A 104 -8.51 2.03 -8.22
N LEU A 105 -7.21 1.80 -8.04
CA LEU A 105 -6.60 0.49 -8.30
C LEU A 105 -7.14 -0.58 -7.35
N ALA A 106 -7.40 -0.21 -6.09
CA ALA A 106 -7.90 -1.11 -5.07
C ALA A 106 -9.32 -1.63 -5.36
N LYS A 107 -10.15 -0.87 -6.11
CA LYS A 107 -11.51 -1.29 -6.48
C LYS A 107 -11.55 -2.55 -7.34
N THR A 108 -10.51 -2.79 -8.14
CA THR A 108 -10.38 -4.00 -8.98
C THR A 108 -9.37 -5.00 -8.43
N ALA A 109 -8.69 -4.65 -7.33
CA ALA A 109 -7.71 -5.49 -6.67
C ALA A 109 -8.35 -6.55 -5.77
N GLN A 110 -7.57 -7.58 -5.45
CA GLN A 110 -7.95 -8.53 -4.41
C GLN A 110 -7.63 -7.94 -3.04
N LYS A 111 -8.68 -7.71 -2.23
CA LYS A 111 -8.55 -7.38 -0.81
C LYS A 111 -8.28 -8.65 0.00
N VAL A 112 -7.33 -8.59 0.93
CA VAL A 112 -6.98 -9.67 1.88
C VAL A 112 -7.24 -9.21 3.30
#